data_AF-A0A835E710-F1
#
_entry.id   AF-A0A835E710-F1
#
_cell.length_a   1.000
_cell.length_b   1.000
_cell.length_c   1.000
_cell.angle_alpha   90.00
_cell.angle_beta   90.00
_cell.angle_gamma   90.00
#
_symmetry.space_group_name_H-M   'P 1'
#
loop_
_entity.id
_entity.type
_entity.pdbx_description
1 polymer ?
#
loop_
_entity_poly.entity_id
_entity_poly.type
_entity_poly.pdbx_seq_one_letter_code
_entity_poly.pdbx_strand_id
1 'polypeptide(L)' 'MKQYGVTAEQAKEKLRVTIEETWMDIVEDYLDQKRPMELLEKSVDLARTIDFFYKYDDAYTLPLSLKDTLTSMYVDSV' A
#
# COMPACT_ATOMS: atom_id res chain seq x y z
N MET A 1 10.96 17.49 5.61
CA MET A 1 11.37 18.91 5.59
C MET A 1 11.68 19.43 6.99
N LYS A 2 10.70 19.81 7.83
CA LYS A 2 10.94 20.46 9.14
C LYS A 2 11.90 19.71 10.09
N GLN A 3 11.76 18.39 10.21
CA GLN A 3 12.58 17.58 11.13
C GLN A 3 14.06 17.50 10.72
N TYR A 4 14.35 17.51 9.41
CA TYR A 4 15.70 17.22 8.88
C TYR A 4 16.30 18.37 8.07
N GLY A 5 15.60 19.51 7.94
CA GLY A 5 16.05 20.65 7.14
C GLY A 5 16.16 20.41 5.63
N VAL A 6 15.61 19.31 5.12
CA VAL A 6 15.71 18.89 3.70
C VAL A 6 14.62 19.49 2.81
N THR A 7 14.84 19.49 1.49
CA THR A 7 13.84 19.90 0.50
C THR A 7 12.65 18.93 0.43
N ALA A 8 11.58 19.32 -0.26
CA ALA A 8 10.43 18.46 -0.48
C ALA A 8 10.79 17.22 -1.31
N GLU A 9 11.61 17.40 -2.34
CA GLU A 9 12.06 16.35 -3.26
C GLU A 9 12.92 15.32 -2.51
N GLN A 10 13.88 15.78 -1.70
CA GLN A 10 14.69 14.91 -0.86
C GLN A 10 13.85 14.14 0.16
N ALA A 11 12.84 14.79 0.74
CA ALA A 11 11.92 14.12 1.67
C ALA A 11 11.08 13.05 0.96
N LYS A 12 10.54 13.35 -0.23
CA LYS A 12 9.78 12.39 -1.04
C LYS A 12 10.62 11.19 -1.43
N GLU A 13 11.85 11.41 -1.87
CA GLU A 13 12.76 10.33 -2.24
C GLU A 13 13.08 9.43 -1.05
N LYS A 14 13.35 10.02 0.12
CA LYS A 14 13.60 9.21 1.32
C LYS A 14 12.38 8.40 1.75
N LEU A 15 11.18 8.97 1.67
CA LEU A 15 9.93 8.25 1.94
C LEU A 15 9.70 7.12 0.95
N ARG A 16 9.97 7.33 -0.34
CA ARG A 16 9.89 6.28 -1.37
C ARG A 16 10.80 5.10 -1.04
N VAL A 17 12.06 5.37 -0.71
CA VAL A 17 13.01 4.33 -0.29
C VAL A 17 12.51 3.57 0.93
N THR A 18 11.99 4.27 1.95
CA THR A 18 11.42 3.62 3.14
C THR A 18 10.22 2.74 2.82
N ILE A 19 9.35 3.15 1.89
CA ILE A 19 8.23 2.31 1.42
C ILE A 19 8.75 1.06 0.72
N GLU A 20 9.75 1.18 -0.15
CA GLU A 20 10.37 0.05 -0.85
C GLU A 20 11.03 -0.93 0.12
N GLU A 21 11.80 -0.44 1.09
CA GLU A 21 12.41 -1.24 2.16
C GLU A 21 11.32 -1.98 2.97
N THR A 22 10.25 -1.29 3.34
CA THR A 22 9.13 -1.90 4.10
C THR A 22 8.44 -3.01 3.30
N TRP A 23 8.28 -2.84 1.99
CA TRP A 23 7.73 -3.90 1.14
C TRP A 23 8.64 -5.13 1.07
N MET A 24 9.96 -4.93 1.06
CA MET A 24 10.93 -6.03 1.12
C MET A 24 10.79 -6.81 2.43
N ASP A 25 10.69 -6.10 3.56
CA ASP A 25 10.50 -6.72 4.88
C ASP A 25 9.21 -7.55 4.94
N ILE A 26 8.09 -7.02 4.39
CA ILE A 26 6.80 -7.75 4.32
C ILE A 26 6.95 -9.05 3.52
N VAL A 27 7.66 -9.00 2.39
CA VAL A 27 7.88 -10.18 1.53
C VAL A 27 8.78 -11.20 2.22
N GLU A 28 9.86 -10.76 2.87
CA GLU A 28 10.75 -11.63 3.63
C GLU A 28 9.99 -12.34 4.75
N ASP A 29 9.22 -11.61 5.56
CA ASP A 29 8.39 -12.17 6.63
C ASP A 29 7.33 -13.17 6.12
N TYR A 30 6.75 -12.90 4.94
CA TYR A 30 5.81 -13.81 4.30
C TYR A 30 6.50 -15.11 3.86
N LEU A 31 7.70 -15.03 3.29
CA LEU A 31 8.49 -16.19 2.86
C LEU A 31 9.06 -17.01 4.02
N ASP A 32 9.37 -16.36 5.14
CA ASP A 32 9.85 -16.99 6.37
C ASP A 32 8.78 -17.86 7.06
N GLN A 33 7.49 -17.64 6.75
CA GLN A 33 6.35 -18.45 7.20
C GLN A 33 6.31 -18.73 8.72
N LYS A 34 6.78 -17.78 9.54
CA LYS A 34 6.80 -17.91 11.02
C LYS A 34 5.40 -17.94 11.65
N ARG A 35 4.35 -17.64 10.87
CA ARG A 35 2.94 -17.61 11.28
C ARG A 35 2.10 -18.43 10.29
N PRO A 36 0.86 -18.82 10.66
CA PRO A 36 -0.04 -19.50 9.73
C PRO A 36 -0.20 -18.71 8.42
N MET A 37 -0.10 -19.41 7.29
CA MET A 37 -0.19 -18.81 5.95
C MET A 37 -1.47 -18.00 5.75
N GLU A 38 -2.60 -18.50 6.26
CA GLU A 38 -3.89 -17.80 6.20
C GLU A 38 -3.81 -16.39 6.83
N LEU A 39 -3.08 -16.23 7.95
CA LEU A 39 -2.91 -14.93 8.60
C LEU A 39 -1.97 -14.03 7.80
N LEU A 40 -0.89 -14.60 7.26
CA LEU A 40 0.09 -13.86 6.46
C LEU A 40 -0.55 -13.34 5.17
N GLU A 41 -1.29 -14.18 4.45
CA GLU A 41 -2.04 -13.81 3.24
C GLU A 41 -3.00 -12.65 3.50
N LYS A 42 -3.83 -12.74 4.55
CA LYS A 42 -4.76 -11.65 4.91
C LYS A 42 -4.04 -10.34 5.25
N SER A 43 -2.88 -10.44 5.91
CA SER A 43 -2.08 -9.26 6.27
C SER A 43 -1.49 -8.59 5.03
N VAL A 44 -0.94 -9.38 4.11
CA VAL A 44 -0.37 -8.87 2.84
C VAL A 44 -1.47 -8.30 1.94
N ASP A 45 -2.63 -8.96 1.85
CA ASP A 45 -3.77 -8.46 1.06
C ASP A 45 -4.31 -7.13 1.60
N LEU A 46 -4.34 -6.97 2.93
CA LEU A 46 -4.69 -5.70 3.56
C LEU A 46 -3.67 -4.61 3.19
N ALA A 47 -2.37 -4.90 3.29
CA ALA A 47 -1.31 -3.96 2.92
C ALA A 47 -1.43 -3.51 1.45
N ARG A 48 -1.69 -4.45 0.54
CA ARG A 48 -1.90 -4.15 -0.89
C ARG A 48 -3.14 -3.28 -1.12
N THR A 49 -4.22 -3.52 -0.37
CA THR A 49 -5.44 -2.73 -0.45
C THR A 49 -5.21 -1.29 0.02
N ILE A 50 -4.43 -1.11 1.09
CA ILE A 50 -4.05 0.22 1.59
C ILE A 50 -3.18 0.96 0.57
N ASP A 51 -2.17 0.29 -0.01
CA ASP A 51 -1.35 0.89 -1.08
C ASP A 51 -2.23 1.32 -2.27
N PHE A 52 -3.16 0.46 -2.69
CA PHE A 52 -4.10 0.76 -3.77
C PHE A 52 -4.95 2.00 -3.47
N PHE A 53 -5.45 2.16 -2.24
CA PHE A 53 -6.29 3.29 -1.83
C PHE A 53 -5.53 4.62 -1.79
N TYR A 54 -4.22 4.60 -1.54
CA TYR A 54 -3.42 5.82 -1.35
C TYR A 54 -2.39 6.06 -2.46
N LYS A 55 -2.44 5.27 -3.53
CA LYS A 55 -1.44 5.31 -4.60
C LYS A 55 -1.39 6.65 -5.33
N TYR A 56 -2.55 7.28 -5.51
CA TYR A 56 -2.68 8.51 -6.30
C TYR A 56 -3.38 9.64 -5.54
N ASP A 57 -4.42 9.31 -4.79
CA ASP A 57 -5.22 10.25 -4.00
C ASP A 57 -5.65 9.61 -2.66
N ASP A 58 -6.36 10.37 -1.83
CA ASP A 58 -7.04 9.82 -0.66
C ASP A 58 -8.37 9.20 -1.11
N ALA A 59 -8.27 7.98 -1.63
CA ALA A 59 -9.43 7.30 -2.17
C ALA A 59 -10.38 6.78 -1.08
N TYR A 60 -9.97 6.82 0.19
CA TYR A 60 -10.85 6.45 1.30
C TYR A 60 -11.87 7.55 1.59
N THR A 61 -11.44 8.82 1.66
CA THR A 61 -12.35 9.94 1.92
C THR A 61 -12.96 10.51 0.64
N LEU A 62 -12.25 10.41 -0.49
CA LEU A 62 -12.72 10.86 -1.81
C LEU A 62 -12.55 9.74 -2.85
N PRO A 63 -13.50 8.79 -2.96
CA PRO A 63 -13.35 7.53 -3.70
C PRO A 63 -13.55 7.67 -5.22
N LEU A 64 -13.22 8.82 -5.81
CA LEU A 64 -13.41 9.06 -7.24
C LEU A 64 -12.58 8.09 -8.09
N SER A 65 -11.34 7.84 -7.67
CA SER A 65 -10.40 6.93 -8.34
C SER A 65 -10.78 5.45 -8.23
N LEU A 66 -11.58 5.07 -7.23
CA LEU A 66 -11.98 3.67 -6.99
C LEU A 66 -13.24 3.26 -7.74
N LYS A 67 -14.03 4.22 -8.22
CA LYS A 67 -15.38 3.96 -8.75
C LYS A 67 -15.38 2.90 -9.85
N ASP A 68 -14.49 3.02 -10.82
CA ASP A 68 -14.45 2.11 -11.96
C ASP A 68 -13.99 0.70 -11.53
N THR A 69 -12.99 0.61 -10.65
CA THR A 69 -12.54 -0.67 -10.09
C THR A 69 -13.65 -1.36 -9.30
N LEU A 70 -14.34 -0.64 -8.41
CA LEU A 70 -15.45 -1.20 -7.64
C LEU A 70 -16.62 -1.63 -8.54
N THR A 71 -16.92 -0.86 -9.58
CA THR A 71 -17.95 -1.21 -10.56
C THR A 71 -17.58 -2.50 -11.27
N SER A 72 -16.34 -2.62 -11.76
CA SER A 72 -15.84 -3.84 -12.40
C SER A 72 -15.86 -5.06 -11.47
N MET A 73 -15.54 -4.89 -10.18
CA MET A 73 -15.44 -6.01 -9.24
C MET A 73 -16.78 -6.47 -8.67
N TYR A 74 -17.76 -5.58 -8.54
CA TYR A 74 -19.00 -5.87 -7.79
C TYR A 74 -20.28 -5.68 -8.58
N VAL A 75 -20.26 -4.89 -9.67
CA VAL A 75 -21.44 -4.62 -10.50
C VAL A 75 -21.36 -5.43 -11.79
N ASP A 76 -20.23 -5.34 -12.48
CA ASP A 76 -20.01 -6.00 -13.78
C ASP A 76 -19.35 -7.39 -13.63
N SER A 77 -19.24 -7.89 -12.40
CA SER A 77 -18.67 -9.21 -12.13
C SER A 77 -19.52 -10.29 -12.79
N VAL A 78 -18.88 -11.14 -13.61
CA VAL A 78 -19.48 -12.31 -14.27
C VAL A 78 -19.62 -13.48 -13.29
#